data_AF-A0ABD3EFP0-F1
#
_entry.id   AF-A0ABD3EFP0-F1
#
_cell.length_a   1.000
_cell.length_b   1.000
_cell.length_c   1.000
_cell.angle_alpha   90.00
_cell.angle_beta   90.00
_cell.angle_gamma   90.00
#
_symmetry.space_group_name_H-M   'P 1'
#
loop_
_entity.id
_entity.type
_entity.pdbx_description
1 polymer ?
#
loop_
_entity_poly.entity_id
_entity_poly.type
_entity_poly.pdbx_seq_one_letter_code
_entity_poly.pdbx_strand_id
1 'polypeptide(L)' 'MMLKLMKSNFPDGETLPEKLEACPVCQTSQWKVNDNVGKKIPHKILRYFPLKPRLQRLFMSEKTSKKMVWHKEK' A
#
# COMPACT_ATOMS: atom_id res chain seq x y z
N MET A 1 1.81 -2.19 23.15
CA MET A 1 0.99 -3.34 22.71
C MET A 1 0.48 -3.18 21.26
N MET A 2 -0.06 -2.02 20.86
CA MET A 2 -0.52 -1.77 19.47
C MET A 2 0.57 -1.89 18.38
N LEU A 3 1.77 -1.35 18.61
CA LEU A 3 2.87 -1.39 17.62
C LEU A 3 3.40 -2.81 17.31
N LYS A 4 3.26 -3.76 18.24
CA LYS A 4 3.69 -5.16 18.03
C LYS A 4 2.69 -5.91 17.14
N LEU A 5 1.38 -5.69 17.34
CA LEU A 5 0.31 -6.28 16.53
C LEU A 5 0.30 -5.79 15.08
N MET A 6 0.69 -4.54 14.83
CA MET A 6 0.82 -4.03 13.45
C MET A 6 1.96 -4.68 12.67
N LYS A 7 3.00 -5.18 13.35
CA LYS A 7 4.14 -5.84 12.71
C LYS A 7 3.85 -7.30 12.37
N SER A 8 2.99 -7.99 13.14
CA SER A 8 2.63 -9.39 12.91
C SER A 8 1.54 -9.60 11.85
N ASN A 9 0.62 -8.63 11.68
CA ASN A 9 -0.56 -8.79 10.82
C ASN A 9 -0.43 -8.23 9.40
N PHE A 10 0.53 -7.34 9.19
CA PHE A 10 0.89 -6.91 7.85
C PHE A 10 2.35 -7.35 7.68
N PRO A 11 2.76 -8.04 6.60
CA PRO A 11 4.18 -8.18 6.29
C PRO A 11 4.74 -6.78 5.98
N ASP A 12 5.99 -6.50 6.35
CA ASP A 12 6.64 -5.26 5.92
C ASP A 12 6.67 -5.33 4.40
N GLY A 13 5.96 -4.40 3.75
CA GLY A 13 5.84 -4.38 2.30
C GLY A 13 7.25 -4.41 1.75
N GLU A 14 7.61 -5.57 1.19
CA GLU A 14 8.87 -5.78 0.52
C GLU A 14 9.07 -4.60 -0.41
N THR A 15 10.22 -3.94 -0.22
CA THR A 15 10.66 -2.78 -0.96
C THR A 15 10.25 -2.92 -2.42
N LEU A 16 9.28 -2.10 -2.87
CA LEU A 16 8.93 -2.03 -4.28
C LEU A 16 10.23 -1.75 -5.05
N PRO A 17 10.68 -2.64 -5.94
CA PRO A 17 11.83 -2.37 -6.78
C PRO A 17 11.58 -1.08 -7.55
N GLU A 18 12.58 -0.21 -7.54
CA GLU A 18 12.52 1.16 -8.04
C GLU A 18 12.09 1.27 -9.52
N LYS A 19 12.19 0.16 -10.28
CA LYS A 19 11.66 0.01 -11.63
C LYS A 19 11.19 -1.42 -11.88
N LEU A 20 9.89 -1.66 -11.76
CA LEU A 20 9.25 -2.91 -12.15
C LEU A 20 8.63 -2.73 -13.55
N GLU A 21 9.20 -3.34 -14.58
CA GLU A 21 8.55 -3.38 -15.92
C GLU A 21 7.31 -4.29 -15.93
N ALA A 22 7.20 -5.18 -14.95
CA ALA A 22 6.14 -6.17 -14.78
C ALA A 22 5.58 -6.15 -13.35
N CYS A 23 4.35 -6.62 -13.16
CA CYS A 23 3.76 -6.75 -11.81
C CYS A 23 4.48 -7.84 -11.00
N PRO A 24 4.93 -7.60 -9.76
CA PRO A 24 5.60 -8.62 -8.95
C PRO A 24 4.67 -9.76 -8.50
N VAL A 25 3.35 -9.54 -8.55
CA VAL A 25 2.33 -10.52 -8.12
C VAL A 25 1.83 -11.37 -9.28
N CYS A 26 1.55 -10.77 -10.45
CA CYS A 26 0.97 -11.47 -11.59
C CYS A 26 1.85 -11.49 -12.85
N GLN A 27 3.07 -10.94 -12.77
CA GLN A 27 4.10 -10.92 -13.83
C GLN A 27 3.67 -10.33 -15.18
N THR A 28 2.49 -9.71 -15.25
CA THR A 28 1.98 -9.03 -16.44
C THR A 28 2.71 -7.71 -16.69
N SER A 29 2.87 -7.33 -17.96
CA SER A 29 3.46 -6.05 -18.35
C SER A 29 2.66 -4.88 -17.77
N GLN A 30 3.35 -3.85 -17.30
CA GLN A 30 2.71 -2.63 -16.80
C GLN A 30 2.23 -1.69 -17.93
N TRP A 31 2.57 -2.01 -19.18
CA TRP A 31 2.30 -1.18 -20.35
C TRP A 31 1.30 -1.85 -21.28
N LYS A 32 0.29 -1.08 -21.71
CA LYS A 32 -0.51 -1.37 -22.89
C LYS A 32 0.30 -0.97 -24.12
N VAL A 33 0.54 -1.92 -25.00
CA VAL A 33 1.06 -1.65 -26.35
C VAL A 33 -0.11 -1.12 -27.16
N ASN A 34 0.08 0.00 -27.84
CA ASN A 34 -0.91 0.58 -28.73
C ASN A 34 -0.29 0.55 -30.12
N ASP A 35 -0.82 -0.28 -31.02
CA ASP A 35 -0.18 -0.59 -32.31
C ASP A 35 0.00 0.63 -33.22
N ASN A 36 -0.75 1.70 -32.97
CA ASN A 36 -0.79 2.90 -33.82
C ASN A 36 0.08 4.07 -33.31
N VAL A 37 0.57 4.00 -32.07
CA VAL A 37 1.34 5.10 -31.46
C VAL A 37 2.39 4.45 -30.57
N GLY A 38 3.67 4.50 -30.98
CA GLY A 38 4.81 3.87 -30.27
C GLY A 38 5.09 4.38 -28.85
N LYS A 39 4.10 4.96 -28.17
CA LYS A 39 4.13 5.42 -26.79
C LYS A 39 3.57 4.33 -25.88
N LYS A 40 4.38 3.88 -24.93
CA LYS A 40 3.94 2.95 -23.88
C LYS A 40 2.89 3.64 -23.01
N ILE A 41 1.66 3.14 -22.99
CA ILE A 41 0.59 3.66 -22.13
C ILE A 41 0.54 2.81 -20.87
N PRO A 42 0.67 3.38 -19.66
CA PRO A 42 0.61 2.58 -18.45
C PRO A 42 -0.80 1.99 -18.28
N HIS A 43 -0.89 0.74 -17.83
CA HIS A 43 -2.17 0.18 -17.37
C HIS A 43 -2.70 1.01 -16.20
N LYS A 44 -4.03 1.20 -16.14
CA LYS A 44 -4.72 1.78 -14.97
C LYS A 44 -4.68 0.78 -13.82
N ILE A 45 -3.54 0.67 -13.14
CA ILE A 45 -3.33 -0.22 -12.00
C ILE A 45 -3.55 0.57 -10.71
N LEU A 46 -4.38 0.04 -9.81
CA LEU A 46 -4.48 0.54 -8.44
C LEU A 46 -3.17 0.22 -7.71
N ARG A 47 -2.41 1.25 -7.33
CA ARG A 47 -1.16 1.07 -6.61
C ARG A 47 -1.44 0.67 -5.16
N TYR A 48 -0.72 -0.33 -4.67
CA TYR A 48 -0.78 -0.69 -3.25
C TYR A 48 -0.27 0.48 -2.41
N PHE A 49 -1.11 0.95 -1.49
CA PHE A 49 -0.75 2.00 -0.56
C PHE A 49 -0.28 1.36 0.76
N PRO A 50 0.93 1.63 1.27
CA PRO A 50 1.43 1.00 2.50
C PRO A 50 0.62 1.48 3.70
N LEU A 51 -0.33 0.64 4.15
CA LEU A 51 -1.27 0.98 5.23
C LEU A 51 -0.60 1.09 6.59
N LYS A 52 0.35 0.19 6.88
CA LYS A 52 1.15 0.17 8.13
C LYS A 52 1.70 1.53 8.57
N PRO A 53 2.53 2.25 7.78
CA PRO A 53 3.09 3.52 8.21
C PRO A 53 2.05 4.64 8.33
N ARG A 54 0.91 4.55 7.62
CA ARG A 54 -0.20 5.49 7.84
C ARG A 54 -0.90 5.22 9.16
N LEU A 55 -1.24 3.97 9.42
CA LEU A 55 -1.90 3.57 10.67
C LEU A 55 -1.01 3.91 11.87
N GLN A 56 0.27 3.54 11.84
CA GLN A 56 1.21 3.91 12.92
C GLN A 56 1.18 5.41 13.24
N ARG A 57 1.25 6.28 12.22
CA ARG A 57 1.15 7.75 12.42
C ARG A 57 -0.18 8.19 13.01
N LEU A 58 -1.30 7.60 12.58
CA LEU A 58 -2.62 7.92 13.11
C LEU A 58 -2.76 7.56 14.59
N PHE A 59 -2.20 6.41 15.00
CA PHE A 59 -2.21 5.96 16.39
C PHE A 59 -1.18 6.69 17.27
N MET A 60 -0.14 7.29 16.69
CA MET A 60 0.85 8.10 17.42
C MET A 60 0.33 9.49 17.83
N SER A 61 -0.66 10.05 17.15
CA SER A 61 -1.23 11.35 17.52
C SER A 61 -2.27 11.19 18.62
N GLU A 62 -2.09 11.92 19.73
CA GLU A 62 -2.95 11.82 20.92
C GLU A 62 -4.41 12.22 20.65
N LYS A 63 -4.62 13.21 19.77
CA LYS A 63 -5.96 13.70 19.42
C LYS A 63 -6.75 12.65 18.62
N THR A 64 -6.05 11.92 17.75
CA THR A 64 -6.67 10.93 16.86
C THR A 64 -6.78 9.56 17.52
N SER A 65 -5.81 9.17 18.36
CA SER A 65 -5.81 7.87 19.03
C SER A 65 -7.05 7.64 19.89
N LYS A 66 -7.54 8.68 20.60
CA LYS A 66 -8.78 8.63 21.40
C LYS A 66 -10.03 8.29 20.56
N LYS A 67 -10.01 8.59 19.25
CA LYS A 67 -11.11 8.30 18.32
C LYS A 67 -10.93 6.97 17.57
N MET A 68 -9.77 6.33 17.71
CA MET A 68 -9.44 5.06 17.04
C MET A 68 -9.65 3.84 17.94
N VAL A 69 -10.50 3.99 18.96
CA VAL A 69 -10.90 2.92 19.88
C VAL A 69 -12.15 2.25 19.32
N TRP A 70 -12.34 0.96 19.63
CA TRP A 70 -13.49 0.20 19.18
C TRP A 70 -14.81 0.82 19.69
N HIS A 71 -15.81 0.94 18.82
CA HIS A 71 -17.06 1.63 19.12
C HIS A 71 -17.86 1.03 20.29
N LYS A 72 -17.62 -0.24 20.64
CA LYS A 72 -18.27 -0.92 21.77
C LYS A 72 -17.64 -0.57 23.13
N GLU A 73 -16.43 -0.04 23.15
CA GLU A 73 -15.73 0.37 24.38
C GLU A 73 -16.08 1.82 24.78
N LYS A 74 -17.02 2.44 24.05
CA LYS A 74 -17.51 3.79 24.29
C LYS A 74 -19.00 3.73 24.64
#